data_AF-A0ABD5XY34-F1
#
_entry.id   AF-A0ABD5XY34-F1
#
_cell.length_a   1.000
_cell.length_b   1.000
_cell.length_c   1.000
_cell.angle_alpha   90.00
_cell.angle_beta   90.00
_cell.angle_gamma   90.00
#
_symmetry.space_group_name_H-M   'P 1'
#
loop_
_entity.id
_entity.type
_entity.pdbx_description
1 polymer ?
#
loop_
_entity_poly.entity_id
_entity_poly.type
_entity_poly.pdbx_seq_one_letter_code
_entity_poly.pdbx_strand_id
1 'polypeptide(L)'
;MAYHTLHERFGRLPSGLTVLPGHVHVEPDGTWATGRPGTLVAATLGDVLDGLAPYGLDEPAFVDRVTSDLPEKPANYERVIRINRGVDEAADETEDISLETGRNNCAV
;
A
#
# COMPACT_ATOMS: atom_id res chain seq x y z
N MET A 1 -8.12 9.67 -9.87
CA MET A 1 -6.75 9.96 -9.36
C MET A 1 -5.83 8.74 -9.44
N ALA A 2 -6.16 7.60 -8.81
CA ALA A 2 -5.31 6.41 -8.86
C ALA A 2 -5.13 5.86 -10.29
N TYR A 3 -6.21 5.75 -11.06
CA TYR A 3 -6.18 5.32 -12.47
C TYR A 3 -5.20 6.15 -13.30
N HIS A 4 -5.38 7.48 -13.35
CA HIS A 4 -4.49 8.38 -14.10
C HIS A 4 -3.04 8.34 -13.62
N THR A 5 -2.79 8.22 -12.31
CA THR A 5 -1.41 8.08 -11.80
C THR A 5 -0.76 6.81 -12.34
N LEU A 6 -1.46 5.68 -12.31
CA LEU A 6 -0.93 4.41 -12.81
C LEU A 6 -0.66 4.48 -14.32
N HIS A 7 -1.64 4.94 -15.11
CA HIS A 7 -1.57 4.87 -16.57
C HIS A 7 -0.81 6.03 -17.22
N GLU A 8 -1.01 7.26 -16.73
CA GLU A 8 -0.47 8.46 -17.39
C GLU A 8 0.82 8.98 -16.78
N ARG A 9 1.13 8.59 -15.53
CA ARG A 9 2.40 8.92 -14.88
C ARG A 9 3.33 7.73 -14.87
N PHE A 10 2.98 6.65 -14.15
CA PHE A 10 3.86 5.49 -14.02
C PHE A 10 4.04 4.75 -15.35
N GLY A 11 2.98 4.58 -16.14
CA GLY A 11 3.07 3.97 -17.47
C GLY A 11 3.97 4.70 -18.49
N ARG A 12 4.39 5.94 -18.19
CA ARG A 12 5.33 6.72 -19.03
C ARG A 12 6.77 6.73 -18.51
N LEU A 13 7.01 6.18 -17.33
CA LEU A 13 8.35 6.09 -16.76
C LEU A 13 9.12 4.91 -17.38
N PRO A 14 10.47 4.93 -17.36
CA PRO A 14 11.26 3.80 -17.83
C PRO A 14 10.93 2.50 -17.08
N SER A 15 10.71 1.42 -17.81
CA SER A 15 10.36 0.11 -17.23
C SER A 15 11.46 -0.44 -16.31
N GLY A 16 12.73 -0.09 -16.55
CA GLY A 16 13.86 -0.52 -15.73
C GLY A 16 14.00 0.19 -14.36
N LEU A 17 13.10 1.11 -13.99
CA LEU A 17 13.15 1.76 -12.67
C LEU A 17 12.88 0.75 -11.56
N THR A 18 13.67 0.80 -10.50
CA THR A 18 13.43 -0.01 -9.30
C THR A 18 12.26 0.57 -8.49
N VAL A 19 11.29 -0.27 -8.18
CA VAL A 19 10.18 0.02 -7.27
C VAL A 19 10.49 -0.58 -5.90
N LEU A 20 10.38 0.25 -4.85
CA LEU A 20 10.53 -0.13 -3.45
C LEU A 20 9.19 0.15 -2.75
N PRO A 21 8.39 -0.88 -2.43
CA PRO A 21 7.07 -0.67 -1.87
C PRO A 21 7.16 -0.25 -0.39
N GLY A 22 6.20 0.57 0.06
CA GLY A 22 6.08 0.92 1.48
C GLY A 22 5.48 -0.19 2.34
N HIS A 23 4.80 -1.16 1.73
CA HIS A 23 4.14 -2.29 2.39
C HIS A 23 4.23 -3.54 1.52
N VAL A 24 4.06 -4.70 2.15
CA VAL A 24 3.86 -5.99 1.48
C VAL A 24 2.67 -6.71 2.13
N HIS A 25 2.04 -7.61 1.38
CA HIS A 25 0.91 -8.38 1.89
C HIS A 25 1.38 -9.39 2.95
N VAL A 26 0.71 -9.34 4.11
CA VAL A 26 0.87 -10.28 5.21
C VAL A 26 -0.49 -10.90 5.46
N GLU A 27 -0.53 -12.23 5.41
CA GLU A 27 -1.75 -13.00 5.63
C GLU A 27 -2.29 -12.80 7.05
N PRO A 28 -3.59 -13.08 7.29
CA PRO A 28 -4.20 -12.92 8.62
C PRO A 28 -3.53 -13.74 9.73
N ASP A 29 -2.84 -14.83 9.38
CA ASP A 29 -2.08 -15.69 10.30
C ASP A 29 -0.64 -15.20 10.56
N GLY A 30 -0.25 -14.06 9.98
CA GLY A 30 1.08 -13.46 10.10
C GLY A 30 2.12 -14.01 9.12
N THR A 31 1.73 -14.87 8.18
CA THR A 31 2.63 -15.34 7.13
C THR A 31 2.83 -14.28 6.05
N TRP A 32 4.06 -14.14 5.56
CA TRP A 32 4.40 -13.15 4.53
C TRP A 32 4.12 -13.75 3.15
N ALA A 33 3.11 -13.23 2.45
CA ALA A 33 2.76 -13.68 1.11
C ALA A 33 3.83 -13.27 0.08
N THR A 34 4.54 -12.17 0.34
CA THR A 34 5.64 -11.68 -0.49
C THR A 34 6.77 -11.14 0.39
N GLY A 35 7.99 -11.59 0.11
CA GLY A 35 9.19 -11.20 0.87
C GLY A 35 9.23 -11.81 2.28
N ARG A 36 10.22 -11.36 3.07
CA ARG A 36 10.40 -11.69 4.50
C ARG A 36 11.06 -10.50 5.20
N PRO A 37 10.87 -10.33 6.52
CA PRO A 37 11.58 -9.31 7.29
C PRO A 37 13.09 -9.37 7.06
N GLY A 38 13.72 -8.21 6.85
CA GLY A 38 15.16 -8.09 6.57
C GLY A 38 15.58 -8.47 5.15
N THR A 39 14.66 -8.94 4.30
CA THR A 39 14.93 -9.18 2.88
C THR A 39 14.47 -7.98 2.06
N LEU A 40 15.33 -7.49 1.16
CA LEU A 40 14.94 -6.43 0.23
C LEU A 40 13.80 -6.92 -0.67
N VAL A 41 12.69 -6.18 -0.66
CA VAL A 41 11.60 -6.36 -1.61
C VAL A 41 11.71 -5.27 -2.66
N ALA A 42 11.98 -5.67 -3.90
CA ALA A 42 12.13 -4.78 -5.03
C ALA A 42 11.74 -5.49 -6.32
N ALA A 43 11.24 -4.73 -7.30
CA ALA A 43 10.98 -5.19 -8.66
C ALA A 43 11.24 -4.04 -9.64
N THR A 44 11.38 -4.34 -10.94
CA THR A 44 11.37 -3.27 -11.93
C THR A 44 9.94 -2.76 -12.14
N LEU A 45 9.79 -1.51 -12.56
CA LEU A 45 8.49 -0.93 -12.86
C LEU A 45 7.77 -1.72 -13.96
N GLY A 46 8.51 -2.21 -14.96
CA GLY A 46 7.97 -3.08 -16.01
C GLY A 46 7.34 -4.34 -15.43
N ASP A 47 8.08 -5.09 -14.60
CA ASP A 47 7.59 -6.32 -13.97
C ASP A 47 6.33 -6.05 -13.12
N VAL A 48 6.31 -4.93 -12.40
CA VAL A 48 5.15 -4.52 -11.58
C VAL A 48 3.94 -4.25 -12.46
N LEU A 49 4.09 -3.47 -13.54
CA LEU A 49 2.98 -3.12 -14.44
C LEU A 49 2.46 -4.35 -15.20
N ASP A 50 3.34 -5.24 -15.65
CA ASP A 50 2.98 -6.47 -16.36
C ASP A 50 2.23 -7.47 -15.46
N GLY A 51 2.56 -7.50 -14.16
CA GLY A 51 1.89 -8.34 -13.17
C GLY A 51 0.59 -7.76 -12.59
N LEU A 52 0.31 -6.46 -12.80
CA LEU A 52 -0.86 -5.77 -12.27
C LEU A 52 -2.05 -5.91 -13.22
N ALA A 53 -2.94 -6.86 -12.93
CA ALA A 53 -4.19 -7.02 -13.68
C ALA A 53 -4.98 -5.70 -13.90
N PRO A 54 -5.06 -4.75 -12.95
CA PRO A 54 -5.75 -3.48 -13.16
C PRO A 54 -5.11 -2.55 -14.21
N TYR A 55 -3.84 -2.74 -14.58
CA TYR A 55 -3.13 -1.86 -15.53
C TYR A 55 -3.61 -2.00 -16.98
N GLY A 56 -4.24 -3.13 -17.31
CA GLY A 56 -4.84 -3.36 -18.62
C GLY A 56 -6.30 -2.90 -18.74
N LEU A 57 -6.88 -2.32 -17.68
CA LEU A 57 -8.30 -1.98 -17.61
C LEU A 57 -8.56 -0.54 -18.09
N ASP A 58 -9.77 -0.29 -18.57
CA ASP A 58 -10.28 1.08 -18.70
C ASP A 58 -10.66 1.65 -17.33
N GLU A 59 -10.90 2.96 -17.26
CA GLU A 59 -11.17 3.63 -15.99
C GLU A 59 -12.40 3.06 -15.25
N PRO A 60 -13.55 2.80 -15.90
CA PRO A 60 -14.70 2.18 -15.23
C PRO A 60 -14.38 0.79 -14.65
N ALA A 61 -13.75 -0.10 -15.43
CA ALA A 61 -13.42 -1.44 -14.97
C ALA A 61 -12.34 -1.43 -13.88
N PHE A 62 -11.38 -0.50 -13.96
CA PHE A 62 -10.39 -0.28 -12.91
C PHE A 62 -11.07 0.07 -11.58
N VAL A 63 -11.98 1.06 -11.58
CA VAL A 63 -12.67 1.52 -10.37
C VAL A 63 -13.45 0.37 -9.73
N ASP A 64 -14.21 -0.38 -10.52
CA ASP A 64 -14.94 -1.56 -10.04
C ASP A 64 -13.99 -2.59 -9.42
N ARG A 65 -12.90 -2.92 -10.13
CA ARG A 65 -11.92 -3.90 -9.65
C ARG A 65 -11.21 -3.51 -8.36
N VAL A 66 -10.90 -2.22 -8.16
CA VAL A 66 -10.18 -1.76 -6.96
C VAL A 66 -11.11 -1.43 -5.79
N THR A 67 -12.41 -1.28 -6.00
CA THR A 67 -13.37 -0.93 -4.93
C THR A 67 -14.27 -2.08 -4.49
N SER A 68 -14.32 -3.17 -5.26
CA SER A 68 -15.21 -4.32 -5.01
C SER A 68 -14.90 -5.14 -3.75
N ASP A 69 -13.67 -5.09 -3.25
CA ASP A 69 -13.22 -5.86 -2.08
C ASP A 69 -12.34 -5.01 -1.16
N LEU A 70 -12.88 -3.87 -0.70
CA LEU A 70 -12.17 -3.01 0.24
C LEU A 70 -12.34 -3.54 1.68
N PRO A 71 -11.25 -3.81 2.41
CA PRO A 71 -11.32 -4.20 3.80
C PRO A 71 -11.87 -3.06 4.68
N GLU A 72 -12.40 -3.41 5.85
CA GLU A 72 -12.75 -2.40 6.85
C GLU A 72 -11.51 -1.58 7.25
N LYS A 73 -11.73 -0.28 7.48
CA LYS A 73 -10.65 0.60 7.93
C LYS A 73 -10.12 0.12 9.29
N PRO A 74 -8.79 0.06 9.49
CA PRO A 74 -8.21 -0.24 10.79
C PRO A 74 -8.70 0.72 11.88
N ALA A 75 -8.87 0.22 13.10
CA ALA A 75 -9.38 1.01 14.24
C ALA A 75 -8.51 2.24 14.57
N ASN A 76 -7.21 2.18 14.27
CA ASN A 76 -6.22 3.24 14.50
C ASN A 76 -6.06 4.21 13.30
N TYR A 77 -6.73 3.97 12.17
CA TYR A 77 -6.55 4.71 10.92
C TYR A 77 -6.65 6.24 11.09
N GLU A 78 -7.69 6.73 11.76
CA GLU A 78 -7.90 8.18 11.94
C GLU A 78 -6.90 8.81 12.90
N ARG A 79 -6.49 8.08 13.96
CA ARG A 79 -5.50 8.53 14.93
C ARG A 79 -4.14 8.72 14.26
N VAL A 80 -3.71 7.73 13.47
CA VAL A 80 -2.47 7.76 12.68
C VAL A 80 -2.48 8.95 11.71
N ILE A 81 -3.60 9.21 11.02
CA ILE A 81 -3.70 10.35 10.10
C ILE A 81 -3.55 11.70 10.82
N ARG A 82 -4.17 11.87 11.99
CA ARG A 82 -4.07 13.12 12.75
C ARG A 82 -2.64 13.37 13.22
N ILE A 83 -1.98 12.34 13.75
CA ILE A 83 -0.58 12.43 14.19
C ILE A 83 0.34 12.75 13.01
N ASN A 84 0.23 12.02 11.89
CA ASN A 84 1.04 12.25 10.69
C ASN A 84 0.83 13.64 10.05
N ARG A 85 -0.31 14.28 10.30
CA ARG A 85 -0.60 15.65 9.87
C ARG A 85 -0.14 16.72 10.88
N GLY A 86 0.41 16.32 12.03
CA GLY A 86 0.78 17.23 13.12
C GLY A 86 -0.41 17.87 13.81
N VAL A 87 -1.61 17.29 13.68
CA VAL A 87 -2.82 17.77 14.37
C VAL A 87 -2.80 17.35 15.83
N ASP A 88 -2.28 16.15 16.10
CA ASP A 88 -2.09 15.59 17.43
C ASP A 88 -0.67 15.06 17.60
N GLU A 89 -0.31 14.73 18.83
CA GLU A 89 0.86 13.95 19.20
C GLU A 89 0.42 12.65 19.89
N ALA A 90 1.27 11.63 19.85
CA ALA A 90 1.13 10.45 20.71
C ALA A 90 1.30 10.89 22.18
N ALA A 91 0.54 10.27 23.07
CA ALA A 91 0.55 10.56 24.49
C ALA A 91 1.88 10.14 25.14
N ASP A 92 2.46 9.02 24.66
CA ASP A 92 3.74 8.49 25.10
C ASP A 92 4.35 7.55 24.05
N GLU A 93 5.57 7.07 24.31
CA GLU A 93 6.30 6.13 23.47
C GLU A 93 5.57 4.78 23.31
N THR A 94 4.75 4.38 24.28
CA THR A 94 4.00 3.11 24.21
C THR A 94 2.84 3.22 23.22
N GLU A 95 2.10 4.35 23.23
CA GLU A 95 1.09 4.63 22.20
C GLU A 95 1.74 4.70 20.82
N ASP A 96 2.88 5.37 20.70
CA ASP A 96 3.61 5.52 19.43
C ASP A 96 4.00 4.14 18.84
N ILE A 97 4.65 3.29 19.64
CA ILE A 97 4.98 1.92 19.23
C ILE A 97 3.71 1.15 18.86
N SER A 98 2.63 1.27 19.63
CA SER A 98 1.37 0.57 19.33
C SER A 98 0.72 1.04 18.03
N LEU A 99 0.87 2.31 17.66
CA LEU A 99 0.33 2.85 16.41
C LEU A 99 1.15 2.38 15.20
N GLU A 100 2.47 2.29 15.34
CA GLU A 100 3.38 1.81 14.29
C GLU A 100 3.37 0.28 14.12
N THR A 101 3.24 -0.47 15.22
CA THR A 101 3.29 -1.95 15.23
C THR A 101 1.91 -2.63 15.29
N GLY A 102 0.85 -1.85 15.54
CA GLY A 102 -0.52 -2.35 15.57
C GLY A 102 -0.96 -2.92 14.22
N ARG A 103 -2.17 -3.45 14.14
CA ARG A 103 -2.80 -3.89 12.87
C ARG A 103 -3.11 -2.69 11.96
N ASN A 104 -2.10 -1.92 11.60
CA ASN A 104 -2.10 -0.90 10.56
C ASN A 104 -2.13 -1.62 9.20
N ASN A 105 -3.10 -2.52 9.03
CA ASN A 105 -3.30 -3.34 7.85
C ASN A 105 -4.01 -2.51 6.78
N CYS A 106 -3.48 -1.33 6.47
CA CYS A 106 -4.02 -0.45 5.43
C CYS A 106 -3.77 -0.99 4.01
N ALA A 107 -3.07 -2.12 3.89
CA ALA A 107 -2.73 -2.81 2.65
C ALA A 107 -3.03 -4.31 2.78
N VAL A 108 -4.29 -4.65 3.14
CA VAL A 108 -4.85 -6.00 2.87
C VAL A 108 -5.20 -6.09 1.40
#